data_AF-A0A965UKM7-F1
#
_entry.id   AF-A0A965UKM7-F1
#
_cell.length_a   1.000
_cell.length_b   1.000
_cell.length_c   1.000
_cell.angle_alpha   90.00
_cell.angle_beta   90.00
_cell.angle_gamma   90.00
#
_symmetry.space_group_name_H-M   'P 1'
#
loop_
_entity.id
_entity.type
_entity.pdbx_description
1 polymer ?
#
loop_
_entity_poly.entity_id
_entity_poly.type
_entity_poly.pdbx_seq_one_letter_code
_entity_poly.pdbx_strand_id
1 'polypeptide(L)'
;MPINQDAPNAASYLADDIDARPSQATATSSVQSGWDAAESLTVSTDFPTEVKFEDGKHQVFKFLDENGPFAIYKQHFLKQKTSGKRSYVCIGANCPLCVKLEDRPENKRAFTVVSLNSELGMQRQMLISGARLYQALHAAHYSPQGPLTKGYWAVVRIGKGPQTNYTVTPIKERDLQEDWNLDPAAAAAVVEASEVYTRGLIKEHSYEELNEIAESLL
;
A
#
# COMPACT_ATOMS: atom_id res chain seq x y z
N MET A 1 45.72 -69.37 10.95
CA MET A 1 45.34 -68.28 11.87
C MET A 1 46.06 -67.02 11.42
N PRO A 2 45.42 -65.84 11.52
CA PRO A 2 45.51 -64.78 10.52
C PRO A 2 46.32 -63.57 11.00
N ILE A 3 46.94 -62.85 10.06
CA ILE A 3 46.93 -61.38 10.03
C ILE A 3 47.17 -60.98 8.56
N ASN A 4 46.17 -60.45 7.87
CA ASN A 4 46.44 -59.60 6.71
C ASN A 4 45.75 -58.26 6.93
N GLN A 5 46.55 -57.21 6.84
CA GLN A 5 46.22 -55.83 7.14
C GLN A 5 45.52 -55.22 5.93
N ASP A 6 44.21 -55.05 5.99
CA ASP A 6 43.51 -54.09 5.15
C ASP A 6 43.06 -52.93 6.05
N ALA A 7 44.00 -52.02 6.31
CA ALA A 7 43.67 -50.72 6.86
C ALA A 7 42.96 -49.91 5.75
N PRO A 8 41.75 -49.37 5.98
CA PRO A 8 41.09 -48.53 5.00
C PRO A 8 41.90 -47.25 4.74
N ASN A 9 42.19 -47.02 3.46
CA ASN A 9 42.85 -45.84 2.93
C ASN A 9 42.06 -44.55 3.32
N ALA A 10 42.73 -43.60 3.98
CA ALA A 10 42.18 -42.30 4.35
C ALA A 10 41.83 -41.36 3.17
N ALA A 11 42.08 -41.77 1.92
CA ALA A 11 41.70 -41.05 0.71
C ALA A 11 40.25 -41.31 0.26
N SER A 12 39.47 -42.15 0.95
CA SER A 12 38.07 -42.43 0.58
C SER A 12 37.04 -41.55 1.27
N TYR A 13 37.44 -40.47 1.97
CA TYR A 13 36.53 -39.67 2.80
C TYR A 13 36.55 -38.16 2.55
N LEU A 14 37.07 -37.66 1.41
CA LEU A 14 37.00 -36.24 1.07
C LEU A 14 36.97 -36.01 -0.44
N ALA A 15 35.77 -35.91 -1.02
CA ALA A 15 35.36 -34.87 -1.97
C ALA A 15 34.00 -35.27 -2.56
N ASP A 16 32.92 -34.99 -1.80
CA ASP A 16 31.65 -34.64 -2.42
C ASP A 16 31.91 -33.32 -3.16
N ASP A 17 31.99 -33.38 -4.49
CA ASP A 17 32.07 -32.19 -5.32
C ASP A 17 30.70 -31.51 -5.27
N ILE A 18 30.63 -30.46 -4.44
CA ILE A 18 29.52 -29.54 -4.30
C ILE A 18 29.46 -28.70 -5.58
N ASP A 19 28.94 -29.26 -6.66
CA ASP A 19 28.55 -28.46 -7.82
C ASP A 19 27.39 -29.07 -8.62
N ALA A 20 26.25 -29.24 -7.95
CA ALA A 20 24.95 -29.42 -8.59
C ALA A 20 24.11 -28.13 -8.52
N ARG A 21 24.69 -26.99 -8.92
CA ARG A 21 23.92 -25.79 -9.26
C ARG A 21 23.44 -25.88 -10.71
N PRO A 22 22.16 -25.65 -11.01
CA PRO A 22 21.68 -25.62 -12.39
C PRO A 22 22.41 -24.51 -13.18
N SER A 23 23.07 -24.89 -14.29
CA SER A 23 23.88 -24.01 -15.14
C SER A 23 23.07 -23.16 -16.13
N GLN A 24 21.77 -23.00 -15.91
CA GLN A 24 20.92 -22.10 -16.70
C GLN A 24 20.09 -21.21 -15.78
N ALA A 25 20.61 -20.01 -15.51
CA ALA A 25 19.76 -18.89 -15.23
C ALA A 25 19.04 -18.51 -16.54
N THR A 26 17.80 -18.94 -16.73
CA THR A 26 16.88 -18.24 -17.63
C THR A 26 16.53 -16.89 -16.99
N ALA A 27 17.50 -15.99 -16.99
CA ALA A 27 17.25 -14.58 -16.81
C ALA A 27 16.71 -14.07 -18.16
N THR A 28 15.40 -14.12 -18.34
CA THR A 28 14.73 -13.19 -19.26
C THR A 28 15.12 -11.79 -18.78
N SER A 29 16.01 -11.15 -19.55
CA SER A 29 16.44 -9.77 -19.34
C SER A 29 15.24 -8.90 -18.99
N SER A 30 15.21 -8.36 -17.77
CA SER A 30 14.23 -7.37 -17.30
C SER A 30 14.45 -5.99 -17.95
N VAL A 31 15.45 -5.88 -18.81
CA VAL A 31 15.76 -4.66 -19.56
C VAL A 31 14.99 -4.72 -20.87
N GLN A 32 13.88 -3.98 -20.93
CA GLN A 32 13.14 -3.70 -22.15
C GLN A 32 13.52 -2.32 -22.68
N SER A 33 13.51 -2.15 -24.00
CA SER A 33 13.83 -0.89 -24.68
C SER A 33 12.81 -0.59 -25.77
N GLY A 34 12.49 0.68 -25.98
CA GLY A 34 11.55 1.14 -27.00
C GLY A 34 10.45 2.03 -26.40
N TRP A 35 9.80 2.85 -27.24
CA TRP A 35 8.70 3.73 -26.81
C TRP A 35 7.51 2.92 -26.28
N ASP A 36 7.19 1.81 -26.93
CA ASP A 36 6.15 0.87 -26.48
C ASP A 36 6.50 0.22 -25.13
N ALA A 37 7.78 -0.12 -24.92
CA ALA A 37 8.26 -0.63 -23.64
C ALA A 37 8.22 0.45 -22.55
N ALA A 38 8.53 1.70 -22.88
CA ALA A 38 8.45 2.84 -21.97
C ALA A 38 7.00 3.20 -21.60
N GLU A 39 6.06 3.04 -22.54
CA GLU A 39 4.62 3.16 -22.28
C GLU A 39 4.10 1.98 -21.45
N SER A 40 4.51 0.73 -21.72
CA SER A 40 4.16 -0.42 -20.87
C SER A 40 4.87 -0.42 -19.50
N LEU A 41 6.02 0.26 -19.40
CA LEU A 41 6.76 0.53 -18.15
C LEU A 41 6.13 1.65 -17.32
N THR A 42 4.99 2.22 -17.73
CA THR A 42 4.11 2.94 -16.80
C THR A 42 3.42 1.97 -15.82
N VAL A 43 4.24 1.19 -15.13
CA VAL A 43 4.09 0.78 -13.74
C VAL A 43 2.85 -0.07 -13.47
N SER A 44 2.85 -1.32 -13.95
CA SER A 44 2.35 -2.42 -13.12
C SER A 44 3.42 -2.77 -12.08
N THR A 45 3.62 -1.90 -11.11
CA THR A 45 4.09 -2.39 -9.81
C THR A 45 2.86 -2.87 -9.07
N ASP A 46 2.94 -4.00 -8.37
CA ASP A 46 1.90 -4.56 -7.48
C ASP A 46 1.46 -3.63 -6.33
N PHE A 47 1.76 -2.33 -6.41
CA PHE A 47 1.28 -1.30 -5.50
C PHE A 47 -0.11 -0.82 -5.94
N PRO A 48 -1.09 -0.81 -5.02
CA PRO A 48 -2.41 -0.31 -5.31
C PRO A 48 -2.38 1.13 -5.79
N THR A 49 -3.31 1.43 -6.69
CA THR A 49 -3.66 2.80 -6.98
C THR A 49 -4.20 3.47 -5.71
N GLU A 50 -3.54 4.54 -5.27
CA GLU A 50 -3.98 5.34 -4.14
C GLU A 50 -5.12 6.28 -4.54
N VAL A 51 -6.12 6.43 -3.66
CA VAL A 51 -7.19 7.41 -3.82
C VAL A 51 -6.61 8.83 -3.74
N LYS A 52 -6.88 9.63 -4.77
CA LYS A 52 -6.53 11.06 -4.81
C LYS A 52 -7.79 11.90 -4.72
N PHE A 53 -7.92 12.64 -3.61
CA PHE A 53 -9.04 13.56 -3.44
C PHE A 53 -8.85 14.87 -4.21
N GLU A 54 -9.86 15.21 -4.98
CA GLU A 54 -10.03 16.52 -5.56
C GLU A 54 -10.91 17.41 -4.67
N ASP A 55 -10.55 18.68 -4.58
CA ASP A 55 -11.25 19.65 -3.73
C ASP A 55 -12.67 19.89 -4.24
N GLY A 56 -13.66 19.71 -3.36
CA GLY A 56 -15.08 19.90 -3.64
C GLY A 56 -15.74 18.80 -4.48
N LYS A 57 -15.01 17.79 -4.97
CA LYS A 57 -15.59 16.68 -5.73
C LYS A 57 -15.98 15.53 -4.81
N HIS A 58 -17.19 15.01 -4.99
CA HIS A 58 -17.64 13.80 -4.32
C HIS A 58 -17.01 12.56 -4.97
N GLN A 59 -16.40 11.72 -4.15
CA GLN A 59 -15.95 10.39 -4.55
C GLN A 59 -16.76 9.34 -3.81
N VAL A 60 -17.29 8.37 -4.55
CA VAL A 60 -18.15 7.32 -4.04
C VAL A 60 -17.35 6.06 -3.81
N PHE A 61 -17.44 5.52 -2.60
CA PHE A 61 -16.70 4.34 -2.19
C PHE A 61 -17.59 3.26 -1.59
N LYS A 62 -17.18 2.00 -1.80
CA LYS A 62 -17.54 0.86 -0.97
C LYS A 62 -16.31 0.46 -0.16
N PHE A 63 -16.44 0.41 1.18
CA PHE A 63 -15.37 -0.06 2.06
C PHE A 63 -15.44 -1.58 2.20
N LEU A 64 -14.27 -2.23 2.19
CA LEU A 64 -14.18 -3.69 2.27
C LEU A 64 -13.63 -4.21 3.60
N ASP A 65 -12.93 -3.38 4.39
CA ASP A 65 -12.31 -3.84 5.62
C ASP A 65 -13.32 -3.91 6.79
N GLU A 66 -13.73 -5.13 7.18
CA GLU A 66 -14.75 -5.34 8.22
C GLU A 66 -14.31 -4.90 9.62
N ASN A 67 -13.03 -5.10 9.94
CA ASN A 67 -12.47 -4.87 11.28
C ASN A 67 -11.70 -3.54 11.38
N GLY A 68 -12.02 -2.57 10.52
CA GLY A 68 -11.30 -1.31 10.41
C GLY A 68 -10.10 -1.38 9.46
N PRO A 69 -9.21 -0.37 9.46
CA PRO A 69 -8.17 -0.24 8.44
C PRO A 69 -7.22 -1.45 8.42
N PHE A 70 -6.89 -1.95 7.22
CA PHE A 70 -6.00 -3.10 7.07
C PHE A 70 -4.54 -2.82 7.48
N ALA A 71 -4.14 -1.55 7.51
CA ALA A 71 -2.84 -1.12 8.01
C ALA A 71 -2.90 0.19 8.78
N ILE A 72 -2.14 0.26 9.87
CA ILE A 72 -1.95 1.45 10.72
C ILE A 72 -0.45 1.65 10.91
N TYR A 73 0.05 2.82 10.55
CA TYR A 73 1.50 3.10 10.61
C TYR A 73 1.76 4.60 10.81
N LYS A 74 3.02 4.92 11.10
CA LYS A 74 3.51 6.30 11.19
C LYS A 74 4.35 6.60 9.95
N GLN A 75 4.22 7.79 9.38
CA GLN A 75 4.95 8.16 8.17
C GLN A 75 5.51 9.57 8.28
N HIS A 76 6.81 9.71 8.00
CA HIS A 76 7.50 10.97 7.82
C HIS A 76 7.21 11.56 6.43
N PHE A 77 7.05 12.88 6.35
CA PHE A 77 6.98 13.60 5.09
C PHE A 77 8.06 14.68 5.04
N LEU A 78 9.17 14.36 4.38
CA LEU A 78 10.32 15.24 4.31
C LEU A 78 10.08 16.33 3.25
N LYS A 79 10.14 17.60 3.67
CA LYS A 79 9.90 18.76 2.78
C LYS A 79 11.09 19.05 1.87
N GLN A 80 12.29 18.73 2.34
CA GLN A 80 13.52 18.88 1.58
C GLN A 80 13.55 17.89 0.42
N LYS A 81 14.26 18.24 -0.67
CA LYS A 81 14.32 17.42 -1.87
C LYS A 81 15.25 16.23 -1.64
N THR A 82 14.67 15.11 -1.24
CA THR A 82 15.29 13.78 -1.27
C THR A 82 15.28 13.22 -2.70
N SER A 83 16.19 12.29 -3.00
CA SER A 83 16.16 11.56 -4.28
C SER A 83 14.91 10.68 -4.35
N GLY A 84 14.03 10.98 -5.31
CA GLY A 84 12.83 10.18 -5.60
C GLY A 84 11.63 10.40 -4.66
N LYS A 85 11.68 9.88 -3.43
CA LYS A 85 10.52 9.79 -2.52
C LYS A 85 10.60 10.78 -1.36
N ARG A 86 9.48 11.35 -0.95
CA ARG A 86 9.37 12.26 0.21
C ARG A 86 8.68 11.63 1.42
N SER A 87 8.23 10.39 1.30
CA SER A 87 7.44 9.69 2.31
C SER A 87 8.16 8.44 2.76
N TYR A 88 8.32 8.31 4.08
CA TYR A 88 9.06 7.22 4.71
C TYR A 88 8.31 6.71 5.94
N VAL A 89 8.01 5.42 5.99
CA VAL A 89 7.43 4.77 7.17
C VAL A 89 8.40 4.86 8.35
N CYS A 90 7.89 5.31 9.49
CA CYS A 90 8.64 5.47 10.73
C CYS A 90 8.78 4.11 11.44
N ILE A 91 9.99 3.79 11.87
CA ILE A 91 10.31 2.55 12.60
C ILE A 91 10.16 2.66 14.13
N GLY A 92 9.67 3.80 14.65
CA GLY A 92 9.39 3.98 16.08
C GLY A 92 10.48 4.75 16.84
N ALA A 93 10.79 4.31 18.07
CA ALA A 93 11.54 5.09 19.06
C ALA A 93 12.95 5.49 18.61
N ASN A 94 13.65 4.62 17.88
CA ASN A 94 15.02 4.85 17.40
C ASN A 94 15.06 5.26 15.92
N CYS A 95 13.95 5.80 15.37
CA CYS A 95 13.91 6.23 13.99
C CYS A 95 14.92 7.38 13.75
N PRO A 96 15.89 7.23 12.81
CA PRO A 96 16.87 8.27 12.52
C PRO A 96 16.23 9.61 12.13
N LEU A 97 15.11 9.59 11.41
CA LEU A 97 14.38 10.80 11.02
C LEU A 97 13.77 11.52 12.23
N CYS A 98 13.27 10.78 13.23
CA CYS A 98 12.79 11.37 14.48
C CYS A 98 13.92 11.95 15.32
N VAL A 99 15.05 11.24 15.42
CA VAL A 99 16.12 11.55 16.38
C VAL A 99 17.09 12.60 15.84
N LYS A 100 17.51 12.48 14.57
CA LYS A 100 18.52 13.35 13.96
C LYS A 100 17.92 14.61 13.33
N LEU A 101 16.75 14.49 12.71
CA LEU A 101 16.08 15.60 12.01
C LEU A 101 14.96 16.24 12.83
N GLU A 102 14.66 15.69 14.03
CA GLU A 102 13.52 16.10 14.87
C GLU A 102 12.17 16.08 14.12
N ASP A 103 12.07 15.30 13.02
CA ASP A 103 10.86 15.25 12.21
C ASP A 103 9.76 14.46 12.92
N ARG A 104 8.54 14.98 12.87
CA ARG A 104 7.38 14.37 13.54
C ARG A 104 6.54 13.59 12.53
N PRO A 105 6.51 12.25 12.61
CA PRO A 105 5.73 11.47 11.67
C PRO A 105 4.23 11.62 11.92
N GLU A 106 3.45 11.54 10.85
CA GLU A 106 2.00 11.54 10.89
C GLU A 106 1.46 10.12 11.05
N ASN A 107 0.39 9.96 11.83
CA ASN A 107 -0.33 8.69 11.90
C ASN A 107 -1.20 8.50 10.64
N LYS A 108 -0.97 7.43 9.91
CA LYS A 108 -1.73 7.03 8.71
C LYS A 108 -2.50 5.74 8.97
N ARG A 109 -3.68 5.62 8.34
CA ARG A 109 -4.44 4.36 8.28
C ARG A 109 -4.85 4.10 6.84
N ALA A 110 -4.60 2.91 6.35
CA ALA A 110 -4.98 2.50 5.01
C ALA A 110 -6.24 1.63 5.04
N PHE A 111 -7.17 1.92 4.14
CA PHE A 111 -8.40 1.16 3.93
C PHE A 111 -8.43 0.61 2.51
N THR A 112 -9.01 -0.57 2.34
CA THR A 112 -9.38 -1.13 1.05
C THR A 112 -10.73 -0.58 0.66
N VAL A 113 -10.79 0.11 -0.47
CA VAL A 113 -12.03 0.64 -1.03
C VAL A 113 -12.19 0.26 -2.48
N VAL A 114 -13.42 0.15 -2.94
CA VAL A 114 -13.74 0.21 -4.37
C VAL A 114 -14.21 1.63 -4.66
N SER A 115 -13.48 2.35 -5.51
CA SER A 115 -13.92 3.64 -6.03
C SER A 115 -14.88 3.40 -7.19
N LEU A 116 -16.09 3.95 -7.10
CA LEU A 116 -17.14 3.71 -8.09
C LEU A 116 -17.21 4.79 -9.18
N ASN A 117 -16.69 5.98 -8.89
CA ASN A 117 -16.75 7.12 -9.79
C ASN A 117 -15.35 7.72 -10.07
N SER A 118 -14.31 6.90 -10.02
CA SER A 118 -12.97 7.30 -10.45
C SER A 118 -12.94 7.54 -11.98
N GLU A 119 -12.11 8.49 -12.43
CA GLU A 119 -11.91 8.75 -13.86
C GLU A 119 -11.35 7.53 -14.62
N LEU A 120 -10.69 6.62 -13.91
CA LEU A 120 -10.17 5.36 -14.41
C LEU A 120 -11.20 4.21 -14.43
N GLY A 121 -12.46 4.50 -14.07
CA GLY A 121 -13.53 3.52 -13.92
C GLY A 121 -13.62 2.91 -12.52
N MET A 122 -14.57 1.98 -12.35
CA MET A 122 -14.77 1.29 -11.08
C MET A 122 -13.59 0.36 -10.78
N GLN A 123 -12.88 0.59 -9.69
CA GLN A 123 -11.71 -0.21 -9.35
C GLN A 123 -11.39 -0.21 -7.85
N ARG A 124 -10.69 -1.26 -7.42
CA ARG A 124 -10.13 -1.37 -6.08
C ARG A 124 -8.96 -0.39 -5.91
N GLN A 125 -9.00 0.44 -4.87
CA GLN A 125 -7.99 1.43 -4.54
C GLN A 125 -7.63 1.39 -3.05
N MET A 126 -6.43 1.89 -2.73
CA MET A 126 -6.00 2.09 -1.35
C MET A 126 -6.35 3.52 -0.91
N LEU A 127 -7.15 3.64 0.14
CA LEU A 127 -7.48 4.92 0.75
C LEU A 127 -6.58 5.16 1.96
N ILE A 128 -5.59 6.04 1.83
CA ILE A 128 -4.74 6.47 2.95
C ILE A 128 -5.40 7.65 3.67
N SER A 129 -5.80 7.42 4.91
CA SER A 129 -6.38 8.42 5.79
C SER A 129 -5.37 9.02 6.77
N GLY A 130 -5.28 10.35 6.76
CA GLY A 130 -4.69 11.12 7.86
C GLY A 130 -5.71 11.37 8.97
N ALA A 131 -5.31 12.07 10.04
CA ALA A 131 -6.12 12.24 11.25
C ALA A 131 -7.55 12.75 11.00
N ARG A 132 -7.73 13.80 10.18
CA ARG A 132 -9.05 14.41 9.92
C ARG A 132 -9.99 13.48 9.15
N LEU A 133 -9.51 12.86 8.07
CA LEU A 133 -10.30 11.90 7.31
C LEU A 133 -10.64 10.68 8.16
N TYR A 134 -9.68 10.16 8.93
CA TYR A 134 -9.93 9.05 9.84
C TYR A 134 -11.02 9.37 10.87
N GLN A 135 -11.01 10.56 11.46
CA GLN A 135 -12.07 10.98 12.39
C GLN A 135 -13.45 10.99 11.73
N ALA A 136 -13.56 11.52 10.50
CA ALA A 136 -14.82 11.52 9.76
C ALA A 136 -15.29 10.09 9.42
N LEU A 137 -14.39 9.22 8.96
CA LEU A 137 -14.67 7.82 8.68
C LEU A 137 -15.07 7.04 9.94
N HIS A 138 -14.38 7.26 11.05
CA HIS A 138 -14.71 6.64 12.33
C HIS A 138 -16.08 7.08 12.83
N ALA A 139 -16.41 8.37 12.74
CA ALA A 139 -17.74 8.87 13.09
C ALA A 139 -18.83 8.25 12.20
N ALA A 140 -18.59 8.10 10.90
CA ALA A 140 -19.48 7.42 9.98
C ALA A 140 -19.65 5.93 10.30
N HIS A 141 -18.57 5.24 10.65
CA HIS A 141 -18.59 3.81 11.00
C HIS A 141 -19.48 3.53 12.21
N TYR A 142 -19.44 4.36 13.24
CA TYR A 142 -20.24 4.19 14.46
C TYR A 142 -21.56 4.98 14.44
N SER A 143 -21.94 5.54 13.28
CA SER A 143 -23.24 6.18 13.10
C SER A 143 -24.36 5.14 12.96
N PRO A 144 -25.65 5.52 13.08
CA PRO A 144 -26.78 4.62 12.80
C PRO A 144 -26.79 4.04 11.38
N GLN A 145 -26.11 4.71 10.43
CA GLN A 145 -25.97 4.26 9.04
C GLN A 145 -24.74 3.37 8.83
N GLY A 146 -23.86 3.27 9.83
CA GLY A 146 -22.73 2.35 9.84
C GLY A 146 -23.14 0.88 9.99
N PRO A 147 -22.15 -0.05 9.99
CA PRO A 147 -20.71 0.18 9.77
C PRO A 147 -20.37 0.62 8.33
N LEU A 148 -19.15 1.11 8.10
CA LEU A 148 -18.70 1.58 6.76
C LEU A 148 -18.87 0.51 5.67
N THR A 149 -18.69 -0.77 6.00
CA THR A 149 -18.84 -1.88 5.04
C THR A 149 -20.27 -2.16 4.64
N LYS A 150 -21.27 -1.68 5.39
CA LYS A 150 -22.69 -1.95 5.15
C LYS A 150 -23.19 -1.35 3.84
N GLY A 151 -22.88 -0.08 3.61
CA GLY A 151 -23.43 0.70 2.49
C GLY A 151 -22.36 1.29 1.57
N TYR A 152 -22.80 2.19 0.71
CA TYR A 152 -21.93 3.05 -0.10
C TYR A 152 -21.80 4.41 0.58
N TRP A 153 -20.69 5.08 0.34
CA TRP A 153 -20.38 6.35 1.01
C TRP A 153 -19.83 7.36 0.02
N ALA A 154 -20.42 8.55 0.00
CA ALA A 154 -19.84 9.71 -0.65
C ALA A 154 -18.86 10.37 0.31
N VAL A 155 -17.62 10.53 -0.12
CA VAL A 155 -16.60 11.29 0.60
C VAL A 155 -16.22 12.50 -0.23
N VAL A 156 -16.29 13.68 0.37
CA VAL A 156 -15.83 14.93 -0.24
C VAL A 156 -14.78 15.56 0.65
N ARG A 157 -13.71 16.03 0.02
CA ARG A 157 -12.67 16.85 0.66
C ARG A 157 -12.96 18.31 0.33
N ILE A 158 -13.02 19.16 1.34
CA ILE A 158 -13.25 20.60 1.17
C ILE A 158 -12.10 21.37 1.81
N GLY A 159 -11.55 22.34 1.09
CA GLY A 159 -10.54 23.25 1.60
C GLY A 159 -9.11 22.71 1.50
N LYS A 160 -8.15 23.63 1.68
CA LYS A 160 -6.72 23.35 1.46
C LYS A 160 -5.92 23.49 2.76
N GLY A 161 -4.90 22.64 2.90
CA GLY A 161 -3.94 22.68 4.00
C GLY A 161 -4.62 22.57 5.38
N PRO A 162 -4.41 23.54 6.29
CA PRO A 162 -5.01 23.50 7.63
C PRO A 162 -6.54 23.50 7.66
N GLN A 163 -7.17 24.07 6.62
CA GLN A 163 -8.62 24.20 6.50
C GLN A 163 -9.27 22.99 5.81
N THR A 164 -8.50 21.95 5.50
CA THR A 164 -9.06 20.73 4.89
C THR A 164 -10.02 20.05 5.86
N ASN A 165 -11.26 19.87 5.45
CA ASN A 165 -12.28 19.09 6.11
C ASN A 165 -12.76 17.95 5.19
N TYR A 166 -13.30 16.89 5.78
CA TYR A 166 -13.87 15.76 5.06
C TYR A 166 -15.30 15.54 5.52
N THR A 167 -16.21 15.44 4.55
CA THR A 167 -17.60 15.04 4.81
C THR A 167 -17.79 13.64 4.26
N VAL A 168 -18.38 12.77 5.08
CA VAL A 168 -18.65 11.36 4.76
C VAL A 168 -20.16 11.15 4.89
N THR A 169 -20.83 10.85 3.78
CA THR A 169 -22.29 10.76 3.71
C THR A 169 -22.71 9.39 3.19
N PRO A 170 -23.63 8.68 3.86
CA PRO A 170 -24.11 7.39 3.39
C PRO A 170 -24.99 7.58 2.14
N ILE A 171 -24.87 6.65 1.19
CA ILE A 171 -25.67 6.59 -0.03
C ILE A 171 -26.49 5.30 0.03
N LYS A 172 -27.80 5.40 -0.24
CA LYS A 172 -28.64 4.21 -0.37
C LYS A 172 -28.44 3.60 -1.74
N GLU A 173 -28.59 2.29 -1.84
CA GLU A 173 -28.36 1.57 -3.10
C GLU A 173 -29.24 2.08 -4.26
N ARG A 174 -30.52 2.40 -4.00
CA ARG A 174 -31.41 3.00 -5.00
C ARG A 174 -30.91 4.35 -5.52
N ASP A 175 -30.23 5.12 -4.65
CA ASP A 175 -29.77 6.46 -4.97
C ASP A 175 -28.51 6.38 -5.87
N LEU A 176 -27.80 5.23 -5.93
CA LEU A 176 -26.63 5.06 -6.81
C LEU A 176 -26.97 5.32 -8.28
N GLN A 177 -28.06 4.74 -8.77
CA GLN A 177 -28.46 4.94 -10.16
C GLN A 177 -29.11 6.31 -10.37
N GLU A 178 -30.02 6.71 -9.46
CA GLU A 178 -30.85 7.92 -9.61
C GLU A 178 -30.04 9.21 -9.42
N ASP A 179 -29.22 9.29 -8.36
CA ASP A 179 -28.51 10.51 -7.96
C ASP A 179 -27.05 10.52 -8.41
N TRP A 180 -26.44 9.34 -8.60
CA TRP A 180 -25.00 9.21 -8.91
C TRP A 180 -24.72 8.65 -10.30
N ASN A 181 -25.73 8.21 -11.05
CA ASN A 181 -25.60 7.59 -12.37
C ASN A 181 -24.60 6.41 -12.37
N LEU A 182 -24.61 5.61 -11.29
CA LEU A 182 -23.79 4.42 -11.11
C LEU A 182 -24.68 3.18 -11.18
N ASP A 183 -24.35 2.23 -12.05
CA ASP A 183 -25.06 0.95 -12.15
C ASP A 183 -24.81 0.12 -10.87
N PRO A 184 -25.85 -0.17 -10.06
CA PRO A 184 -25.72 -0.96 -8.84
C PRO A 184 -25.22 -2.39 -9.10
N ALA A 185 -25.60 -3.00 -10.23
CA ALA A 185 -25.19 -4.36 -10.57
C ALA A 185 -23.70 -4.42 -10.94
N ALA A 186 -23.22 -3.44 -11.73
CA ALA A 186 -21.81 -3.31 -12.04
C ALA A 186 -20.97 -3.02 -10.78
N ALA A 187 -21.45 -2.12 -9.90
CA ALA A 187 -20.79 -1.83 -8.63
C ALA A 187 -20.68 -3.07 -7.75
N ALA A 188 -21.77 -3.84 -7.60
CA ALA A 188 -21.77 -5.08 -6.83
C ALA A 188 -20.81 -6.12 -7.41
N ALA A 189 -20.73 -6.27 -8.73
CA ALA A 189 -19.82 -7.20 -9.38
C ALA A 189 -18.34 -6.88 -9.11
N VAL A 190 -17.96 -5.60 -9.17
CA VAL A 190 -16.57 -5.18 -8.86
C VAL A 190 -16.25 -5.36 -7.39
N VAL A 191 -17.21 -5.11 -6.50
CA VAL A 191 -17.06 -5.31 -5.05
C VAL A 191 -16.85 -6.78 -4.72
N GLU A 192 -17.66 -7.67 -5.29
CA GLU A 192 -17.54 -9.12 -5.07
C GLU A 192 -16.21 -9.68 -5.60
N ALA A 193 -15.72 -9.14 -6.72
CA ALA A 193 -14.44 -9.53 -7.30
C ALA A 193 -13.22 -8.94 -6.56
N SER A 194 -13.41 -7.99 -5.63
CA SER A 194 -12.33 -7.26 -4.99
C SER A 194 -11.92 -7.90 -3.66
N GLU A 195 -10.65 -8.30 -3.57
CA GLU A 195 -10.09 -8.78 -2.30
C GLU A 195 -9.59 -7.63 -1.41
N VAL A 196 -9.61 -7.84 -0.10
CA VAL A 196 -9.08 -6.91 0.90
C VAL A 196 -7.55 -6.85 0.82
N TYR A 197 -6.97 -5.65 0.84
CA TYR A 197 -5.52 -5.48 0.91
C TYR A 197 -4.96 -5.94 2.26
N THR A 198 -3.70 -6.34 2.26
CA THR A 198 -3.02 -6.79 3.49
C THR A 198 -1.94 -5.80 3.91
N ARG A 199 -1.53 -5.87 5.18
CA ARG A 199 -0.51 -4.98 5.75
C ARG A 199 0.83 -4.99 5.00
N GLY A 200 1.19 -6.12 4.37
CA GLY A 200 2.50 -6.30 3.71
C GLY A 200 2.72 -5.41 2.50
N LEU A 201 1.66 -4.75 2.05
CA LEU A 201 1.64 -3.76 1.00
C LEU A 201 2.30 -2.43 1.38
N ILE A 202 2.32 -2.11 2.68
CA ILE A 202 3.00 -0.91 3.18
C ILE A 202 4.49 -1.22 3.28
N LYS A 203 5.32 -0.54 2.47
CA LYS A 203 6.78 -0.73 2.52
C LYS A 203 7.32 -0.26 3.86
N GLU A 204 7.82 -1.19 4.65
CA GLU A 204 8.64 -0.91 5.83
C GLU A 204 10.07 -0.52 5.39
N HIS A 205 10.68 0.40 6.13
CA HIS A 205 12.06 0.84 5.89
C HIS A 205 13.01 0.26 6.92
N SER A 206 14.26 0.02 6.54
CA SER A 206 15.30 -0.37 7.49
C SER A 206 15.84 0.85 8.23
N TYR A 207 16.54 0.60 9.35
CA TYR A 207 17.24 1.66 10.07
C TYR A 207 18.31 2.31 9.18
N GLU A 208 19.09 1.51 8.46
CA GLU A 208 20.18 1.95 7.58
C GLU A 208 19.65 2.88 6.47
N GLU A 209 18.58 2.48 5.77
CA GLU A 209 17.94 3.31 4.74
C GLU A 209 17.56 4.69 5.31
N LEU A 210 16.89 4.72 6.47
CA LEU A 210 16.45 5.96 7.10
C LEU A 210 17.63 6.80 7.64
N ASN A 211 18.71 6.14 8.07
CA ASN A 211 19.90 6.81 8.59
C ASN A 211 20.67 7.52 7.48
N GLU A 212 20.85 6.86 6.32
CA GLU A 212 21.46 7.46 5.14
C GLU A 212 20.67 8.69 4.68
N ILE A 213 19.34 8.59 4.66
CA ILE A 213 18.47 9.74 4.33
C ILE A 213 18.66 10.87 5.35
N ALA A 214 18.66 10.54 6.65
CA ALA A 214 18.85 11.54 7.69
C ALA A 214 20.19 12.27 7.54
N GLU A 215 21.28 11.54 7.30
CA GLU A 215 22.62 12.10 7.11
C GLU A 215 22.74 12.95 5.85
N SER A 216 22.00 12.61 4.78
CA SER A 216 22.00 13.40 3.54
C SER A 216 21.32 14.77 3.66
N LEU A 217 20.57 15.00 4.74
CA LEU A 217 19.74 16.20 4.95
C LEU A 217 20.22 17.12 6.08
N LEU A 218 21.24 16.69 6.82
CA LEU A 218 21.96 17.51 7.80
C LEU A 218 22.94 18.46 7.10
#